data_AF-A0A956Y304-F1
#
_entry.id   AF-A0A956Y304-F1
#
_cell.length_a   1.000
_cell.length_b   1.000
_cell.length_c   1.000
_cell.angle_alpha   90.00
_cell.angle_beta   90.00
_cell.angle_gamma   90.00
#
_symmetry.space_group_name_H-M   'P 1'
#
loop_
_entity.id
_entity.type
_entity.pdbx_description
1 polymer ?
#
loop_
_entity_poly.entity_id
_entity_poly.type
_entity_poly.pdbx_seq_one_letter_code
_entity_poly.pdbx_strand_id
1 'polypeptide(L)'
;MAQFIIRRILVMIPTLFVTSLVAFVIIQLPPGDYLTSYIANLSASGEQVEEHVIEALNERFGLDQPMHVQYLKWITNIITKGDFGQSFAWRTPVEDLIWGRLSLTVLISLATLIFTWIIAFPVGIYSAVNKYSLGDYIATFFGFLGLAIPNFLLALVLMYIAFK
;
A
#
# COMPACT_ATOMS: atom_id res chain seq x y z
N MET A 1 27.58 0.76 -3.28
CA MET A 1 26.20 1.29 -3.47
C MET A 1 25.49 0.66 -4.67
N ALA A 2 26.02 0.72 -5.89
CA ALA A 2 25.36 0.15 -7.07
C ALA A 2 25.04 -1.37 -6.93
N GLN A 3 26.01 -2.19 -6.52
CA GLN A 3 25.80 -3.63 -6.28
C GLN A 3 24.71 -3.90 -5.23
N PHE A 4 24.61 -3.06 -4.20
CA PHE A 4 23.57 -3.16 -3.18
C PHE A 4 22.18 -2.85 -3.75
N ILE A 5 22.07 -1.79 -4.55
CA ILE A 5 20.82 -1.40 -5.23
C ILE A 5 20.37 -2.52 -6.17
N ILE A 6 21.27 -3.04 -7.00
CA ILE A 6 20.98 -4.14 -7.93
C ILE A 6 20.50 -5.38 -7.15
N ARG A 7 21.21 -5.78 -6.10
CA ARG A 7 20.81 -6.92 -5.26
C ARG A 7 19.42 -6.70 -4.65
N ARG A 8 19.09 -5.48 -4.20
CA ARG A 8 17.76 -5.14 -3.67
C ARG A 8 16.67 -5.25 -4.74
N ILE A 9 16.91 -4.72 -5.94
CA ILE A 9 15.96 -4.81 -7.06
C ILE A 9 15.74 -6.27 -7.45
N LEU A 10 16.81 -7.07 -7.53
CA LEU A 10 16.71 -8.49 -7.86
C LEU A 10 15.93 -9.29 -6.81
N VAL A 11 16.03 -8.94 -5.52
CA VAL A 11 15.23 -9.57 -4.44
C VAL A 11 13.78 -9.07 -4.43
N MET A 12 13.53 -7.84 -4.91
CA MET A 12 12.19 -7.28 -5.00
C MET A 12 11.32 -8.04 -6.01
N ILE A 13 11.89 -8.44 -7.16
CA ILE A 13 11.16 -9.17 -8.21
C ILE A 13 10.49 -10.47 -7.69
N PRO A 14 11.21 -11.45 -7.09
CA PRO A 14 10.58 -12.66 -6.57
C PRO A 14 9.64 -12.35 -5.40
N THR A 15 9.94 -11.33 -4.59
CA THR A 15 9.05 -10.92 -3.49
C THR A 15 7.70 -10.45 -4.03
N LEU A 16 7.70 -9.57 -5.04
CA LEU A 16 6.50 -9.06 -5.69
C LEU A 16 5.72 -10.18 -6.39
N PHE A 17 6.42 -11.10 -7.06
CA PHE A 17 5.79 -12.24 -7.70
C PHE A 17 5.08 -13.17 -6.71
N VAL A 18 5.73 -13.50 -5.59
CA VAL A 18 5.12 -14.34 -4.55
C VAL A 18 3.94 -13.61 -3.91
N THR A 19 4.09 -12.32 -3.59
CA THR A 19 2.99 -11.55 -3.00
C THR A 19 1.81 -11.36 -3.96
N SER A 20 2.06 -11.16 -5.26
CA SER A 20 0.99 -11.08 -6.26
C SER A 20 0.25 -12.40 -6.41
N LEU A 21 0.97 -13.53 -6.41
CA LEU A 21 0.35 -14.85 -6.47
C LEU A 21 -0.51 -15.11 -5.23
N VAL A 22 0.02 -14.83 -4.04
CA VAL A 22 -0.72 -15.00 -2.77
C VAL A 22 -1.96 -14.10 -2.73
N ALA A 23 -1.82 -12.82 -3.09
CA ALA A 23 -2.96 -11.89 -3.14
C ALA A 23 -4.02 -12.34 -4.13
N PHE A 24 -3.61 -12.81 -5.31
CA PHE A 24 -4.52 -13.32 -6.33
C PHE A 24 -5.29 -14.55 -5.83
N VAL A 25 -4.60 -15.53 -5.24
CA VAL A 25 -5.24 -16.71 -4.66
C VAL A 25 -6.23 -16.32 -3.58
N ILE A 26 -5.84 -15.46 -2.63
CA ILE A 26 -6.72 -15.02 -1.53
C ILE A 26 -8.01 -14.39 -2.06
N ILE A 27 -7.92 -13.57 -3.10
CA ILE A 27 -9.08 -12.91 -3.70
C ILE A 27 -10.00 -13.93 -4.41
N GLN A 28 -9.45 -15.03 -4.94
CA GLN A 28 -10.22 -16.09 -5.60
C GLN A 28 -10.69 -17.22 -4.67
N LEU A 29 -10.31 -17.23 -3.38
CA LEU A 29 -10.75 -18.26 -2.43
C LEU A 29 -12.26 -18.28 -2.15
N PRO A 30 -12.97 -17.14 -2.06
CA PRO A 30 -14.42 -17.15 -1.85
C PRO A 30 -15.16 -17.88 -2.99
N PRO A 31 -16.23 -18.63 -2.70
CA PRO A 31 -17.02 -19.29 -3.74
C PRO A 31 -17.76 -18.24 -4.60
N GLY A 32 -17.64 -18.39 -5.93
CA GLY A 32 -18.15 -17.43 -6.91
C GLY A 32 -17.02 -16.58 -7.51
N ASP A 33 -17.33 -15.87 -8.59
CA ASP A 33 -16.43 -14.89 -9.19
C ASP A 33 -16.87 -13.46 -8.84
N TYR A 34 -16.04 -12.48 -9.20
CA TYR A 34 -16.39 -11.08 -9.02
C TYR A 34 -17.72 -10.73 -9.70
N LEU A 35 -17.95 -11.30 -10.89
CA LEU A 35 -19.13 -11.00 -11.70
C LEU A 35 -20.43 -11.43 -10.98
N THR A 36 -20.41 -12.59 -10.33
CA THR A 36 -21.48 -13.09 -9.47
C THR A 36 -21.79 -12.11 -8.34
N SER A 37 -20.75 -11.59 -7.68
CA SER A 37 -20.90 -10.60 -6.60
C SER A 37 -21.39 -9.24 -7.11
N TYR A 38 -20.96 -8.83 -8.31
CA TYR A 38 -21.35 -7.59 -8.95
C TYR A 38 -22.83 -7.62 -9.38
N ILE A 39 -23.25 -8.70 -10.04
CA ILE A 39 -24.64 -8.95 -10.43
C ILE A 39 -25.53 -9.00 -9.19
N ALA A 40 -25.10 -9.69 -8.12
CA ALA A 40 -25.85 -9.76 -6.87
C ALA A 40 -26.07 -8.38 -6.24
N ASN A 41 -25.04 -7.53 -6.21
CA ASN A 41 -25.13 -6.17 -5.67
C ASN A 41 -26.04 -5.25 -6.51
N LEU A 42 -25.97 -5.34 -7.84
CA LEU A 42 -26.82 -4.53 -8.73
C LEU A 42 -28.28 -4.99 -8.69
N SER A 43 -28.51 -6.31 -8.70
CA SER A 43 -29.84 -6.90 -8.51
C SER A 43 -30.46 -6.47 -7.18
N ALA A 44 -29.67 -6.43 -6.10
CA ALA A 44 -30.11 -5.93 -4.79
C ALA A 44 -30.43 -4.41 -4.79
N SER A 45 -29.85 -3.66 -5.73
CA SER A 45 -30.08 -2.22 -5.91
C SER A 45 -31.23 -1.91 -6.88
N GLY A 46 -31.84 -2.94 -7.49
CA GLY A 46 -32.91 -2.80 -8.49
C GLY A 46 -32.42 -2.49 -9.91
N GLU A 47 -31.11 -2.51 -10.16
CA GLU A 47 -30.51 -2.33 -11.48
C GLU A 47 -30.21 -3.70 -12.12
N GLN A 48 -30.58 -3.87 -13.39
CA GLN A 48 -30.20 -5.05 -14.17
C GLN A 48 -28.88 -4.79 -14.89
N VAL A 49 -27.96 -5.74 -14.83
CA VAL A 49 -26.77 -5.73 -15.67
C VAL A 49 -27.17 -6.23 -17.04
N GLU A 50 -26.90 -5.47 -18.10
CA GLU A 50 -27.12 -5.96 -19.45
C GLU A 50 -26.20 -7.15 -19.76
N GLU A 51 -26.75 -8.20 -20.38
CA GLU A 51 -26.04 -9.45 -20.69
C GLU A 51 -24.74 -9.22 -21.47
N HIS A 52 -24.72 -8.20 -22.33
CA HIS A 52 -23.55 -7.83 -23.13
C HIS A 52 -22.37 -7.32 -22.26
N VAL A 53 -22.65 -6.72 -21.10
CA VAL A 53 -21.63 -6.25 -20.14
C VAL A 53 -21.02 -7.44 -19.41
N ILE A 54 -21.85 -8.43 -19.09
CA ILE A 54 -21.44 -9.68 -18.43
C ILE A 54 -20.46 -10.44 -19.33
N GLU A 55 -20.83 -10.67 -20.59
CA GLU A 55 -19.98 -11.36 -21.56
C GLU A 55 -18.65 -10.62 -21.80
N ALA A 56 -18.70 -9.29 -21.95
CA ALA A 56 -17.49 -8.48 -22.14
C ALA A 56 -16.52 -8.55 -20.94
N LEU A 57 -17.05 -8.61 -19.71
CA LEU A 57 -16.23 -8.75 -18.51
C LEU A 57 -15.66 -10.17 -18.37
N ASN A 58 -16.46 -11.20 -18.66
CA ASN A 58 -15.98 -12.58 -18.69
C ASN A 58 -14.85 -12.77 -19.69
N GLU A 59 -15.00 -12.24 -20.91
CA GLU A 59 -13.95 -12.31 -21.91
C GLU A 59 -12.72 -11.48 -21.50
N ARG A 60 -12.91 -10.27 -20.96
CA ARG A 60 -11.80 -9.41 -20.54
C ARG A 60 -10.96 -10.04 -19.43
N PHE A 61 -11.59 -10.57 -18.39
CA PHE A 61 -10.91 -11.12 -17.21
C PHE A 61 -10.63 -12.63 -17.31
N GLY A 62 -11.23 -13.32 -18.28
CA GLY A 62 -11.10 -14.77 -18.45
C GLY A 62 -11.75 -15.55 -17.32
N LEU A 63 -12.87 -15.07 -16.77
CA LEU A 63 -13.48 -15.63 -15.55
C LEU A 63 -13.91 -17.10 -15.73
N ASP A 64 -14.21 -17.52 -16.96
CA ASP A 64 -14.54 -18.90 -17.31
C ASP A 64 -13.30 -19.82 -17.44
N GLN A 65 -12.09 -19.28 -17.35
CA GLN A 65 -10.84 -20.01 -17.52
C GLN A 65 -10.26 -20.46 -16.17
N PRO A 66 -9.41 -21.50 -16.14
CA PRO A 66 -8.73 -21.92 -14.93
C PRO A 66 -7.90 -20.77 -14.28
N MET A 67 -7.82 -20.76 -12.95
CA MET A 67 -7.14 -19.73 -12.15
C MET A 67 -5.73 -19.35 -12.65
N HIS A 68 -4.95 -20.33 -13.10
CA HIS A 68 -3.60 -20.07 -13.62
C HIS A 68 -3.61 -19.28 -14.94
N VAL A 69 -4.60 -19.48 -15.81
CA VAL A 69 -4.75 -18.72 -17.06
C VAL A 69 -5.18 -17.29 -16.76
N GLN A 70 -6.11 -17.11 -15.81
CA GLN A 70 -6.53 -15.79 -15.34
C GLN A 70 -5.34 -15.00 -14.76
N TYR A 71 -4.51 -15.63 -13.92
CA TYR A 71 -3.31 -15.01 -13.37
C TYR A 71 -2.33 -14.59 -14.46
N LEU A 72 -2.05 -15.48 -15.43
CA LEU A 72 -1.15 -15.19 -16.54
C LEU A 72 -1.66 -14.04 -17.40
N LYS A 73 -2.96 -14.00 -17.70
CA LYS A 73 -3.58 -12.92 -18.46
C LYS A 73 -3.48 -11.59 -17.71
N TRP A 74 -3.77 -11.59 -16.40
CA TRP A 74 -3.69 -10.41 -15.55
C TRP A 74 -2.27 -9.87 -15.45
N ILE A 75 -1.28 -10.70 -15.10
CA ILE A 75 0.11 -10.27 -14.95
C ILE A 75 0.71 -9.84 -16.30
N THR A 76 0.33 -10.49 -17.41
CA THR A 76 0.80 -10.11 -18.75
C THR A 76 0.28 -8.73 -19.13
N ASN A 77 -1.00 -8.43 -18.87
CA ASN A 77 -1.54 -7.09 -19.14
C ASN A 77 -0.86 -6.01 -18.27
N ILE A 78 -0.58 -6.30 -17.00
CA ILE A 78 0.18 -5.38 -16.13
C ILE A 78 1.58 -5.13 -16.70
N ILE A 79 2.33 -6.18 -17.02
CA ILE A 79 3.74 -6.04 -17.44
C ILE A 79 3.86 -5.43 -18.84
N THR A 80 2.99 -5.81 -19.78
CA THR A 80 3.13 -5.42 -21.20
C THR A 80 2.43 -4.10 -21.54
N LYS A 81 1.33 -3.78 -20.85
CA LYS A 81 0.50 -2.61 -21.14
C LYS A 81 0.43 -1.61 -19.98
N GLY A 82 0.91 -1.99 -18.80
CA GLY A 82 0.67 -1.21 -17.58
C GLY A 82 -0.80 -1.24 -17.15
N ASP A 83 -1.63 -2.13 -17.71
CA ASP A 83 -3.06 -2.18 -17.40
C ASP A 83 -3.29 -3.01 -16.14
N PHE A 84 -3.44 -2.33 -15.00
CA PHE A 84 -3.80 -2.93 -13.72
C PHE A 84 -5.29 -3.31 -13.62
N GLY A 85 -6.09 -2.94 -14.61
CA GLY A 85 -7.52 -3.15 -14.65
C GLY A 85 -8.31 -2.10 -13.87
N GLN A 86 -9.57 -2.43 -13.62
CA GLN A 86 -10.51 -1.60 -12.89
C GLN A 86 -10.66 -2.12 -11.46
N SER A 87 -10.62 -1.21 -10.50
CA SER A 87 -10.99 -1.48 -9.13
C SER A 87 -12.49 -1.61 -9.05
N PHE A 88 -12.92 -2.83 -8.80
CA PHE A 88 -14.31 -3.17 -8.68
C PHE A 88 -15.01 -2.54 -7.45
N ALA A 89 -14.30 -2.46 -6.33
CA ALA A 89 -14.85 -1.86 -5.11
C ALA A 89 -15.03 -0.34 -5.23
N TRP A 90 -14.15 0.32 -5.99
CA TRP A 90 -14.11 1.78 -6.10
C TRP A 90 -14.65 2.30 -7.44
N ARG A 91 -14.94 1.40 -8.40
CA ARG A 91 -15.37 1.70 -9.77
C ARG A 91 -14.44 2.69 -10.51
N THR A 92 -13.14 2.55 -10.29
CA THR A 92 -12.09 3.42 -10.86
C THR A 92 -10.89 2.61 -11.32
N PRO A 93 -10.04 3.13 -12.23
CA PRO A 93 -8.78 2.47 -12.59
C PRO A 93 -7.94 2.16 -11.36
N VAL A 94 -7.38 0.93 -11.30
CA VAL A 94 -6.50 0.53 -10.19
C VAL A 94 -5.25 1.41 -10.14
N GLU A 95 -4.76 1.86 -11.30
CA GLU A 95 -3.62 2.77 -11.42
C GLU A 95 -3.84 4.07 -10.62
N ASP A 96 -5.01 4.70 -10.73
CA ASP A 96 -5.32 5.94 -10.01
C ASP A 96 -5.27 5.74 -8.49
N LEU A 97 -5.75 4.58 -8.03
CA LEU A 97 -5.73 4.20 -6.62
C LEU A 97 -4.31 3.92 -6.12
N ILE A 98 -3.47 3.28 -6.94
CA ILE A 98 -2.07 3.03 -6.62
C ILE A 98 -1.33 4.36 -6.55
N TRP A 99 -1.42 5.20 -7.59
CA TRP A 99 -0.71 6.47 -7.64
C TRP A 99 -1.17 7.45 -6.56
N GLY A 100 -2.48 7.53 -6.29
CA GLY A 100 -3.01 8.36 -5.22
C GLY A 100 -2.42 8.01 -3.85
N ARG A 101 -2.29 6.71 -3.54
CA ARG A 101 -1.71 6.25 -2.27
C ARG A 101 -0.20 6.32 -2.24
N LEU A 102 0.47 5.94 -3.33
CA LEU A 102 1.92 5.89 -3.44
C LEU A 102 2.50 7.30 -3.37
N SER A 103 1.94 8.26 -4.09
CA SER A 103 2.39 9.66 -4.06
C SER A 103 2.29 10.27 -2.67
N LEU A 104 1.17 10.09 -1.97
CA LEU A 104 1.00 10.52 -0.58
C LEU A 104 1.99 9.83 0.36
N THR A 105 2.20 8.52 0.19
CA THR A 105 3.16 7.77 1.02
C THR A 105 4.58 8.29 0.82
N VAL A 106 4.98 8.52 -0.44
CA VAL A 106 6.31 9.06 -0.77
C VAL A 106 6.45 10.47 -0.19
N LEU A 107 5.46 11.34 -0.36
CA LEU A 107 5.48 12.70 0.15
C LEU A 107 5.62 12.72 1.68
N ILE A 108 4.78 11.97 2.39
CA ILE A 108 4.80 11.90 3.86
C ILE A 108 6.12 11.29 4.35
N SER A 109 6.62 10.24 3.70
CA SER A 109 7.87 9.59 4.08
C SER A 109 9.07 10.51 3.90
N LEU A 110 9.14 11.24 2.78
CA LEU A 110 10.21 12.20 2.52
C LEU A 110 10.15 13.39 3.50
N ALA A 111 8.95 13.94 3.73
CA ALA A 111 8.76 15.01 4.68
C ALA A 111 9.18 14.58 6.11
N THR A 112 8.79 13.37 6.51
CA THR A 112 9.16 12.80 7.81
C THR A 112 10.67 12.59 7.92
N LEU A 113 11.31 12.08 6.87
CA LEU A 113 12.76 11.85 6.85
C LEU A 113 13.55 13.16 6.96
N ILE A 114 13.16 14.17 6.19
CA ILE A 114 13.79 15.51 6.24
C ILE A 114 13.60 16.12 7.62
N PHE A 115 12.37 16.12 8.15
CA PHE A 115 12.07 16.63 9.48
C PHE A 115 12.87 15.90 10.57
N THR A 116 12.98 14.58 10.46
CA THR A 116 13.77 13.76 11.39
C THR A 116 15.23 14.18 11.37
N TRP A 117 15.84 14.37 10.20
CA TRP A 117 17.24 14.81 10.12
C TRP A 117 17.47 16.22 10.67
N ILE A 118 16.56 17.14 10.37
CA ILE A 118 16.62 18.52 10.87
C ILE A 118 16.63 18.56 12.40
N ILE A 119 15.93 17.64 13.07
CA ILE A 119 15.87 17.61 14.54
C ILE A 119 16.94 16.69 15.13
N ALA A 120 17.04 15.46 14.63
CA ALA A 120 17.88 14.42 15.22
C ALA A 120 19.37 14.75 15.11
N PHE A 121 19.84 15.34 13.99
CA PHE A 121 21.26 15.68 13.85
C PHE A 121 21.69 16.80 14.79
N PRO A 122 21.02 17.97 14.87
CA PRO A 122 21.40 19.00 15.84
C PRO A 122 21.31 18.53 17.29
N VAL A 123 20.22 17.84 17.66
CA VAL A 123 20.03 17.33 19.03
C VAL A 123 21.10 16.29 19.37
N GLY A 124 21.40 15.38 18.44
CA GLY A 124 22.43 14.36 18.61
C GLY A 124 23.84 14.96 18.73
N ILE A 125 24.19 15.92 17.87
CA ILE A 125 25.48 16.62 17.94
C ILE A 125 25.60 17.40 19.26
N TYR A 126 24.55 18.15 19.63
CA TYR A 126 24.55 18.94 20.86
C TYR A 126 24.76 18.06 22.10
N SER A 127 24.03 16.95 22.20
CA SER A 127 24.12 16.02 23.33
C SER A 127 25.48 15.31 23.38
N ALA A 128 26.06 14.98 22.22
CA ALA A 128 27.38 14.36 22.14
C ALA A 128 28.53 15.28 22.56
N VAL A 129 28.43 16.58 22.27
CA VAL A 129 29.46 17.58 22.64
C VAL A 129 29.27 18.06 24.08
N ASN A 130 28.04 18.24 24.55
CA ASN A 130 27.71 18.79 25.88
C ASN A 130 27.25 17.70 26.85
N LYS A 131 28.07 16.67 27.02
CA LYS A 131 27.75 15.49 27.84
C LYS A 131 27.44 15.88 29.28
N TYR A 132 26.44 15.22 29.86
CA TYR A 132 25.99 15.43 31.25
C TYR A 132 25.44 16.83 31.54
N SER A 133 25.16 17.63 30.50
CA SER A 133 24.49 18.91 30.64
C SER A 133 22.99 18.73 30.83
N LEU A 134 22.32 19.74 31.37
CA LEU A 134 20.86 19.73 31.52
C LEU A 134 20.15 19.56 30.17
N GLY A 135 20.69 20.16 29.09
CA GLY A 135 20.15 19.99 27.73
C GLY A 135 20.28 18.57 27.19
N ASP A 136 21.40 17.89 27.47
CA ASP A 136 21.62 16.47 27.14
C ASP A 136 20.61 15.57 27.87
N TYR A 137 20.39 15.78 29.17
CA TYR A 137 19.37 15.03 29.92
C TYR A 137 17.95 15.24 29.38
N ILE A 138 17.58 16.48 29.01
CA ILE A 138 16.26 16.77 28.42
C ILE A 138 16.12 16.07 27.06
N ALA A 139 17.11 16.21 26.18
CA ALA A 139 17.10 15.59 24.86
C ALA A 139 16.99 14.06 24.95
N THR A 140 17.78 13.46 25.84
CA THR A 140 17.79 12.02 26.09
C THR A 140 16.46 11.53 26.68
N PHE A 141 15.87 12.28 27.62
CA PHE A 141 14.57 11.96 28.19
C PHE A 141 13.46 11.93 27.13
N PHE A 142 13.36 12.95 26.30
CA PHE A 142 12.38 12.98 25.20
C PHE A 142 12.66 11.91 24.14
N GLY A 143 13.94 11.63 23.85
CA GLY A 143 14.34 10.52 22.99
C GLY A 143 13.84 9.16 23.52
N PHE A 144 14.01 8.91 24.82
CA PHE A 144 13.50 7.69 25.45
C PHE A 144 11.98 7.63 25.49
N LEU A 145 11.29 8.75 25.75
CA LEU A 145 9.82 8.78 25.65
C LEU A 145 9.34 8.38 24.25
N GLY A 146 9.97 8.92 23.20
CA GLY A 146 9.64 8.57 21.82
C GLY A 146 9.87 7.09 21.49
N LEU A 147 10.89 6.46 22.09
CA LEU A 147 11.17 5.03 21.92
C LEU A 147 10.26 4.13 22.77
N ALA A 148 9.88 4.59 23.97
CA ALA A 148 9.10 3.80 24.92
C ALA A 148 7.60 3.80 24.58
N ILE A 149 7.10 4.87 23.98
CA ILE A 149 5.68 4.99 23.64
C ILE A 149 5.41 4.28 22.31
N PRO A 150 4.45 3.35 22.25
CA PRO A 150 4.05 2.73 20.98
C PRO A 150 3.52 3.78 19.99
N ASN A 151 3.97 3.71 18.73
CA ASN A 151 3.59 4.67 17.68
C ASN A 151 2.07 4.83 17.52
N PHE A 152 1.30 3.74 17.60
CA PHE A 152 -0.16 3.80 17.48
C PHE A 152 -0.80 4.59 18.63
N LEU A 153 -0.28 4.45 19.86
CA LEU A 153 -0.80 5.13 21.03
C LEU A 153 -0.50 6.63 20.94
N LEU A 154 0.73 6.98 20.55
CA LEU A 154 1.12 8.37 20.30
C LEU A 154 0.21 9.00 19.23
N ALA A 155 -0.04 8.30 18.13
CA ALA A 155 -0.93 8.77 17.07
C ALA A 155 -2.36 9.01 17.58
N LEU A 156 -2.91 8.11 18.41
CA LEU A 156 -4.24 8.28 19.01
C LEU A 156 -4.31 9.50 19.94
N VAL A 157 -3.29 9.71 20.78
CA VAL A 157 -3.23 10.87 21.68
C VAL A 157 -3.13 12.18 20.88
N LEU A 158 -2.25 12.23 19.87
CA LEU A 158 -2.12 13.39 19.00
C LEU A 158 -3.42 13.69 18.24
N MET A 159 -4.08 12.65 17.73
CA MET A 159 -5.39 12.77 17.09
C MET A 159 -6.42 13.36 18.07
N TYR A 160 -6.54 12.81 19.28
CA TYR A 160 -7.48 13.31 20.28
C TYR A 160 -7.23 14.79 20.63
N ILE A 161 -5.97 15.23 20.69
CA ILE A 161 -5.62 16.62 20.99
C ILE A 161 -5.89 17.54 19.78
N ALA A 162 -5.57 17.08 18.56
CA ALA A 162 -5.71 17.89 17.35
C ALA A 162 -7.17 18.05 16.88
N PHE A 163 -8.01 17.04 17.12
CA PHE A 163 -9.43 17.03 16.75
C PHE A 163 -10.37 17.29 17.94
N LYS A 164 -9.82 17.80 19.05
CA LYS A 164 -10.60 18.20 20.22
C LYS A 164 -11.36 19.50 19.99
#